data_AF-A0A319E9V1-F1
#
_entry.id   AF-A0A319E9V1-F1
#
_cell.length_a   1.000
_cell.length_b   1.000
_cell.length_c   1.000
_cell.angle_alpha   90.00
_cell.angle_beta   90.00
_cell.angle_gamma   90.00
#
_symmetry.space_group_name_H-M   'P 1'
#
loop_
_entity.id
_entity.type
_entity.pdbx_description
1 polymer ?
#
loop_
_entity_poly.entity_id
_entity_poly.type
_entity_poly.pdbx_seq_one_letter_code
_entity_poly.pdbx_strand_id
1 'polypeptide(L)'
;MASTVLPTLPCFLPKSNLPDGIDVAAVAREFATLGALGSDDVTSDAVWRDSVALTGTFRTFYSGAVAVAWTERCLARQAHAFQLNPGAARVVRPAAGLGWIEVPFTFETKAAPTATCSGWVSLVPENGWKVWLLRTILEGFIDHPNVDDPQPLPITKDSADYECVVIGCGQSGLSVAGRLQALGVSYLVVDKVPQVGESWLQRYESMKLHTPRESSHLPFGRTFTDEYPEFLSRQDLAQGYRATLLLHWVNLRILGCQQTQMDSASASRPNPQAHDVAKDMVETGLQSVTMIQRSQTCIIPVEYMPKRASAQIERNPERFDALERTGFRVDRSGDVFAHVHERYGGHYLDVGNCDNIVNGLVSLLFDDDTHLHADVVVFATGFKQNVRDTVRTLFGEDVYNGVDDSWGLDKEGELRGAFRPSLHSNIWFLSGTSGHSRYFSRFIALLVKADLDGQGGPAYRENPVALNCRGKYSLCSEGSGV
;
A
#
# COMPACT_ATOMS: atom_id res chain seq x y z
N MET A 1 -16.29 4.77 -17.86
CA MET A 1 -15.11 4.67 -16.98
C MET A 1 -15.38 5.54 -15.77
N ALA A 2 -15.31 5.01 -14.55
CA ALA A 2 -15.24 5.88 -13.37
C ALA A 2 -13.97 6.73 -13.54
N SER A 3 -14.08 8.05 -13.43
CA SER A 3 -12.93 8.93 -13.56
C SER A 3 -11.97 8.64 -12.42
N THR A 4 -10.77 8.17 -12.76
CA THR A 4 -9.63 8.14 -11.84
C THR A 4 -9.45 9.52 -11.20
N VAL A 5 -9.09 9.57 -9.92
CA VAL A 5 -8.80 10.84 -9.23
C VAL A 5 -7.41 11.35 -9.58
N LEU A 6 -6.50 10.46 -9.99
CA LEU A 6 -5.09 10.79 -10.22
C LEU A 6 -4.88 11.97 -11.19
N PRO A 7 -5.58 12.06 -12.35
CA PRO A 7 -5.42 13.18 -13.27
C PRO A 7 -5.94 14.53 -12.73
N THR A 8 -6.71 14.53 -11.64
CA THR A 8 -7.25 15.75 -11.04
C THR A 8 -6.36 16.30 -9.92
N LEU A 9 -5.37 15.53 -9.46
CA LEU A 9 -4.46 15.94 -8.40
C LEU A 9 -3.49 17.04 -8.91
N PRO A 10 -3.40 18.20 -8.24
CA PRO A 10 -2.64 19.35 -8.73
C PRO A 10 -1.15 19.26 -8.36
N CYS A 11 -0.46 18.25 -8.90
CA CYS A 11 0.97 18.04 -8.68
C CYS A 11 1.68 17.68 -9.98
N PHE A 12 2.81 18.33 -10.23
CA PHE A 12 3.62 18.11 -11.42
C PHE A 12 5.10 17.90 -11.06
N LEU A 13 5.82 17.17 -11.90
CA LEU A 13 7.28 17.07 -11.74
C LEU A 13 7.91 18.45 -12.03
N PRO A 14 8.84 18.93 -11.19
CA PRO A 14 9.39 20.25 -11.32
C PRO A 14 10.29 20.32 -12.54
N LYS A 15 9.95 21.21 -13.47
CA LYS A 15 10.77 21.52 -14.65
C LYS A 15 11.92 22.42 -14.23
N SER A 16 13.04 21.83 -13.87
CA SER A 16 14.23 22.57 -13.44
C SER A 16 15.51 21.98 -14.02
N ASN A 17 16.44 22.87 -14.37
CA ASN A 17 17.78 22.52 -14.80
C ASN A 17 18.77 22.93 -13.70
N LEU A 18 18.96 22.02 -12.74
CA LEU A 18 19.90 22.27 -11.64
C LEU A 18 21.34 22.22 -12.14
N PRO A 19 22.17 23.23 -11.86
CA PRO A 19 23.56 23.26 -12.31
C PRO A 19 24.36 22.09 -11.72
N ASP A 20 25.35 21.64 -12.48
CA ASP A 20 26.32 20.66 -11.99
C ASP A 20 27.21 21.32 -10.93
N GLY A 21 27.58 20.54 -9.90
CA GLY A 21 28.42 21.04 -8.80
C GLY A 21 27.71 21.98 -7.82
N ILE A 22 26.38 22.07 -7.86
CA ILE A 22 25.58 22.81 -6.87
C ILE A 22 25.91 22.39 -5.43
N ASP A 23 26.14 23.35 -4.54
CA ASP A 23 26.34 23.10 -3.11
C ASP A 23 24.99 22.79 -2.43
N VAL A 24 24.58 21.53 -2.51
CA VAL A 24 23.33 21.06 -1.90
C VAL A 24 23.29 21.24 -0.39
N ALA A 25 24.44 21.25 0.27
CA ALA A 25 24.53 21.43 1.71
C ALA A 25 24.29 22.90 2.10
N ALA A 26 24.76 23.85 1.28
CA ALA A 26 24.43 25.26 1.45
C ALA A 26 22.93 25.50 1.28
N VAL A 27 22.31 24.95 0.22
CA VAL A 27 20.86 25.06 0.00
C VAL A 27 20.07 24.46 1.16
N ALA A 28 20.46 23.28 1.65
CA ALA A 28 19.81 22.66 2.81
C ALA A 28 19.83 23.54 4.07
N ARG A 29 20.92 24.29 4.30
CA ARG A 29 21.05 25.17 5.47
C ARG A 29 20.12 26.38 5.42
N GLU A 30 19.66 26.80 4.24
CA GLU A 30 18.67 27.88 4.11
C GLU A 30 17.32 27.51 4.75
N PHE A 31 17.02 26.21 4.88
CA PHE A 31 15.77 25.69 5.43
C PHE A 31 15.89 25.21 6.89
N ALA A 32 16.87 25.73 7.65
CA ALA A 32 17.04 25.39 9.07
C ALA A 32 15.77 25.63 9.93
N THR A 33 14.88 26.53 9.50
CA THR A 33 13.60 26.86 10.15
C THR A 33 12.40 26.10 9.56
N LEU A 34 12.59 24.86 9.11
CA LEU A 34 11.56 24.04 8.46
C LEU A 34 10.23 23.94 9.26
N GLY A 35 10.26 24.08 10.58
CA GLY A 35 9.04 24.07 11.42
C GLY A 35 8.13 25.30 11.26
N ALA A 36 8.56 26.34 10.54
CA ALA A 36 7.81 27.59 10.36
C ALA A 36 7.84 28.03 8.89
N LEU A 37 7.13 27.30 8.04
CA LEU A 37 7.00 27.62 6.61
C LEU A 37 5.83 28.59 6.37
N GLY A 38 6.12 29.69 5.67
CA GLY A 38 5.14 30.60 5.09
C GLY A 38 4.73 30.19 3.68
N SER A 39 3.76 30.92 3.12
CA SER A 39 3.30 30.72 1.73
C SER A 39 4.39 30.98 0.69
N ASP A 40 5.34 31.87 1.00
CA ASP A 40 6.43 32.23 0.08
C ASP A 40 7.54 31.17 0.04
N ASP A 41 7.61 30.29 1.06
CA ASP A 41 8.60 29.22 1.17
C ASP A 41 8.23 27.97 0.37
N VAL A 42 6.98 27.86 -0.11
CA VAL A 42 6.47 26.72 -0.87
C VAL A 42 6.15 27.11 -2.32
N THR A 43 6.24 26.15 -3.25
CA THR A 43 5.79 26.37 -4.62
C THR A 43 4.27 26.41 -4.71
N SER A 44 3.73 27.01 -5.78
CA SER A 44 2.27 27.08 -5.99
C SER A 44 1.60 25.71 -6.19
N ASP A 45 2.37 24.72 -6.61
CA ASP A 45 1.99 23.31 -6.81
C ASP A 45 2.61 22.38 -5.76
N ALA A 46 3.01 22.92 -4.60
CA ALA A 46 3.65 22.14 -3.55
C ALA A 46 2.78 20.98 -3.06
N VAL A 47 3.42 19.92 -2.58
CA VAL A 47 2.73 18.75 -2.02
C VAL A 47 3.30 18.45 -0.65
N TRP A 48 2.42 18.12 0.29
CA TRP A 48 2.84 17.52 1.56
C TRP A 48 2.11 16.21 1.78
N ARG A 49 2.87 15.11 1.83
CA ARG A 49 2.36 13.79 2.18
C ARG A 49 2.79 13.42 3.60
N ASP A 50 1.82 13.27 4.49
CA ASP A 50 2.04 12.87 5.87
C ASP A 50 1.71 11.39 6.06
N SER A 51 2.67 10.62 6.56
CA SER A 51 2.51 9.23 6.98
C SER A 51 2.36 9.19 8.50
N VAL A 52 1.18 9.62 8.98
CA VAL A 52 0.72 9.58 10.37
C VAL A 52 1.41 10.58 11.34
N ALA A 53 2.57 11.13 10.98
CA ALA A 53 3.42 11.90 11.90
C ALA A 53 2.72 13.13 12.52
N LEU A 54 1.97 13.89 11.72
CA LEU A 54 1.36 15.16 12.13
C LEU A 54 -0.17 15.18 12.05
N THR A 55 -0.75 14.20 11.36
CA THR A 55 -2.19 14.12 11.10
C THR A 55 -2.87 12.89 11.72
N GLY A 56 -2.11 11.92 12.25
CA GLY A 56 -2.69 10.70 12.83
C GLY A 56 -3.31 9.74 11.81
N THR A 57 -3.13 10.00 10.51
CA THR A 57 -3.52 9.12 9.41
C THR A 57 -2.65 9.41 8.18
N PHE A 58 -2.84 8.69 7.08
CA PHE A 58 -2.26 9.08 5.80
C PHE A 58 -3.06 10.27 5.23
N ARG A 59 -2.39 11.36 4.89
CA ARG A 59 -2.98 12.56 4.28
C ARG A 59 -2.04 13.10 3.21
N THR A 60 -2.62 13.65 2.14
CA THR A 60 -1.86 14.48 1.20
C THR A 60 -2.52 15.85 1.04
N PHE A 61 -1.72 16.90 1.17
CA PHE A 61 -2.09 18.29 0.97
C PHE A 61 -1.43 18.83 -0.29
N TYR A 62 -2.09 19.76 -0.96
CA TYR A 62 -1.65 20.30 -2.23
C TYR A 62 -1.69 21.83 -2.27
N SER A 63 -0.80 22.41 -3.07
CA SER A 63 -0.73 23.83 -3.40
C SER A 63 -0.71 24.71 -2.14
N GLY A 64 -1.42 25.83 -2.15
CA GLY A 64 -1.49 26.77 -1.01
C GLY A 64 -2.01 26.16 0.30
N ALA A 65 -2.62 24.97 0.29
CA ALA A 65 -3.00 24.28 1.52
C ALA A 65 -1.79 23.79 2.33
N VAL A 66 -0.64 23.57 1.68
CA VAL A 66 0.54 22.97 2.30
C VAL A 66 1.08 23.83 3.44
N ALA A 67 1.38 25.11 3.20
CA ALA A 67 1.96 25.98 4.23
C ALA A 67 1.01 26.18 5.43
N VAL A 68 -0.30 26.31 5.14
CA VAL A 68 -1.35 26.46 6.17
C VAL A 68 -1.45 25.20 7.02
N ALA A 69 -1.66 24.05 6.38
CA ALA A 69 -1.78 22.77 7.08
C ALA A 69 -0.50 22.43 7.85
N TRP A 70 0.68 22.67 7.26
CA TRP A 70 1.97 22.44 7.91
C TRP A 70 2.09 23.23 9.21
N THR A 71 1.80 24.54 9.15
CA THR A 71 1.85 25.43 10.32
C THR A 71 0.85 25.01 11.39
N GLU A 72 -0.41 24.80 11.01
CA GLU A 72 -1.47 24.35 11.93
C GLU A 72 -1.11 23.04 12.61
N ARG A 73 -0.58 22.08 11.85
CA ARG A 73 -0.24 20.76 12.40
C ARG A 73 1.04 20.78 13.24
N CYS A 74 2.07 21.52 12.84
CA CYS A 74 3.26 21.70 13.65
C CYS A 74 2.91 22.32 15.01
N LEU A 75 2.07 23.37 15.01
CA LEU A 75 1.61 23.99 16.24
C LEU A 75 0.81 23.01 17.12
N ALA A 76 -0.21 22.38 16.55
CA ALA A 76 -1.11 21.51 17.30
C ALA A 76 -0.45 20.20 17.79
N ARG A 77 0.58 19.71 17.09
CA ARG A 77 1.41 18.57 17.56
C ARG A 77 2.60 19.00 18.41
N GLN A 78 2.81 20.31 18.57
CA GLN A 78 3.99 20.89 19.22
C GLN A 78 5.28 20.30 18.62
N ALA A 79 5.36 20.30 17.29
CA ALA A 79 6.50 19.83 16.53
C ALA A 79 7.71 20.73 16.80
N HIS A 80 8.86 20.13 17.06
CA HIS A 80 10.07 20.84 17.44
C HIS A 80 11.32 20.02 17.10
N ALA A 81 12.49 20.57 17.42
CA ALA A 81 13.78 19.91 17.20
C ALA A 81 14.00 19.44 15.74
N PHE A 82 13.55 20.25 14.77
CA PHE A 82 13.81 20.00 13.36
C PHE A 82 15.31 20.00 13.07
N GLN A 83 15.83 18.89 12.56
CA GLN A 83 17.24 18.70 12.22
C GLN A 83 17.34 18.23 10.78
N LEU A 84 17.74 19.12 9.88
CA LEU A 84 18.10 18.73 8.52
C LEU A 84 19.44 18.01 8.51
N ASN A 85 19.62 17.11 7.56
CA ASN A 85 20.89 16.43 7.31
C ASN A 85 21.50 16.89 5.97
N PRO A 86 22.24 18.03 5.94
CA PRO A 86 22.91 18.51 4.74
C PRO A 86 23.91 17.51 4.15
N GLY A 87 24.51 16.64 4.98
CA GLY A 87 25.47 15.62 4.52
C GLY A 87 24.82 14.48 3.74
N ALA A 88 23.52 14.27 3.93
CA ALA A 88 22.72 13.31 3.18
C ALA A 88 21.86 13.97 2.08
N ALA A 89 21.99 15.29 1.90
CA ALA A 89 21.32 16.00 0.82
C ALA A 89 21.84 15.54 -0.54
N ARG A 90 20.95 15.37 -1.51
CA ARG A 90 21.31 14.89 -2.85
C ARG A 90 20.51 15.60 -3.92
N VAL A 91 21.10 15.71 -5.11
CA VAL A 91 20.34 16.14 -6.29
C VAL A 91 19.68 14.94 -6.96
N VAL A 92 18.40 15.07 -7.29
CA VAL A 92 17.63 14.07 -8.01
C VAL A 92 17.34 14.61 -9.42
N ARG A 93 17.65 13.80 -10.44
CA ARG A 93 17.40 14.11 -11.86
C ARG A 93 16.78 12.91 -12.56
N PRO A 94 15.44 12.76 -12.54
CA PRO A 94 14.79 11.58 -13.10
C PRO A 94 14.79 11.56 -14.63
N ALA A 95 14.86 12.72 -15.29
CA ALA A 95 14.96 12.88 -16.73
C ALA A 95 15.57 14.25 -17.08
N ALA A 96 15.94 14.44 -18.35
CA ALA A 96 16.40 15.74 -18.84
C ALA A 96 15.31 16.81 -18.62
N GLY A 97 15.71 18.00 -18.13
CA GLY A 97 14.77 19.07 -17.82
C GLY A 97 14.02 18.93 -16.49
N LEU A 98 14.26 17.86 -15.72
CA LEU A 98 13.64 17.63 -14.41
C LEU A 98 14.71 17.51 -13.33
N GLY A 99 14.51 18.21 -12.21
CA GLY A 99 15.38 18.05 -11.05
C GLY A 99 14.93 18.76 -9.78
N TRP A 100 15.43 18.29 -8.65
CA TRP A 100 15.25 18.91 -7.33
C TRP A 100 16.38 18.49 -6.39
N ILE A 101 16.55 19.22 -5.29
CA ILE A 101 17.41 18.81 -4.18
C ILE A 101 16.52 18.10 -3.16
N GLU A 102 16.93 16.94 -2.67
CA GLU A 102 16.25 16.20 -1.63
C GLU A 102 17.10 16.22 -0.35
N VAL A 103 16.53 16.70 0.75
CA VAL A 103 17.20 16.84 2.05
C VAL A 103 16.43 16.04 3.10
N PRO A 104 17.04 15.01 3.70
CA PRO A 104 16.44 14.31 4.84
C PRO A 104 16.41 15.20 6.08
N PHE A 105 15.40 15.02 6.93
CA PHE A 105 15.33 15.68 8.23
C PHE A 105 14.65 14.79 9.28
N THR A 106 14.87 15.11 10.55
CA THR A 106 14.15 14.53 11.70
C THR A 106 13.50 15.63 12.53
N PHE A 107 12.49 15.28 13.33
CA PHE A 107 11.85 16.17 14.29
C PHE A 107 11.12 15.35 15.36
N GLU A 108 10.67 16.00 16.43
CA GLU A 108 9.90 15.39 17.51
C GLU A 108 8.57 16.12 17.74
N THR A 109 7.60 15.43 18.33
CA THR A 109 6.31 16.02 18.75
C THR A 109 6.13 15.90 20.26
N LYS A 110 5.62 16.95 20.91
CA LYS A 110 5.34 16.95 22.37
C LYS A 110 3.89 16.63 22.70
N ALA A 111 2.95 16.91 21.79
CA ALA A 111 1.56 16.57 22.02
C ALA A 111 1.40 15.04 22.00
N ALA A 112 0.65 14.48 22.96
CA ALA A 112 0.48 13.03 23.08
C ALA A 112 -0.11 12.41 21.79
N PRO A 113 0.38 11.25 21.33
CA PRO A 113 1.58 10.58 21.82
C PRO A 113 2.85 11.36 21.43
N THR A 114 3.78 11.49 22.38
CA THR A 114 5.11 12.06 22.11
C THR A 114 5.83 11.14 21.12
N ALA A 115 6.40 11.71 20.07
CA ALA A 115 6.86 10.90 18.94
C ALA A 115 8.16 11.39 18.32
N THR A 116 8.95 10.44 17.83
CA THR A 116 10.06 10.69 16.91
C THR A 116 9.58 10.53 15.48
N CYS A 117 9.98 11.49 14.64
CA CYS A 117 9.53 11.57 13.26
C CYS A 117 10.70 11.83 12.32
N SER A 118 10.57 11.38 11.08
CA SER A 118 11.51 11.66 10.00
C SER A 118 10.80 12.26 8.80
N GLY A 119 11.57 12.73 7.83
CA GLY A 119 11.02 13.24 6.60
C GLY A 119 12.05 13.58 5.54
N TRP A 120 11.54 14.01 4.39
CA TRP A 120 12.33 14.58 3.30
C TRP A 120 11.66 15.86 2.82
N VAL A 121 12.46 16.90 2.67
CA VAL A 121 12.08 18.12 1.96
C VAL A 121 12.73 18.12 0.58
N SER A 122 11.94 18.40 -0.45
CA SER A 122 12.42 18.54 -1.82
C SER A 122 12.33 19.99 -2.26
N LEU A 123 13.47 20.52 -2.70
CA LEU A 123 13.69 21.93 -2.97
C LEU A 123 13.92 22.19 -4.46
N VAL A 124 13.32 23.26 -4.97
CA VAL A 124 13.41 23.67 -6.37
C VAL A 124 13.73 25.17 -6.47
N PRO A 125 14.41 25.61 -7.53
CA PRO A 125 14.74 27.03 -7.73
C PRO A 125 13.58 27.76 -8.41
N GLU A 126 12.85 28.59 -7.66
CA GLU A 126 11.75 29.44 -8.14
C GLU A 126 11.83 30.83 -7.47
N ASN A 127 12.62 31.75 -8.06
CA ASN A 127 12.95 33.07 -7.48
C ASN A 127 13.55 32.98 -6.06
N GLY A 128 14.45 32.02 -5.88
CA GLY A 128 14.94 31.54 -4.58
C GLY A 128 14.73 30.03 -4.47
N TRP A 129 15.17 29.42 -3.38
CA TRP A 129 14.82 28.02 -3.11
C TRP A 129 13.44 27.96 -2.48
N LYS A 130 12.63 27.00 -2.93
CA LYS A 130 11.29 26.75 -2.39
C LYS A 130 11.05 25.26 -2.18
N VAL A 131 10.20 24.96 -1.23
CA VAL A 131 9.70 23.61 -0.94
C VAL A 131 8.65 23.22 -1.98
N TRP A 132 8.96 22.20 -2.76
CA TRP A 132 8.01 21.57 -3.70
C TRP A 132 7.34 20.33 -3.09
N LEU A 133 8.08 19.50 -2.35
CA LEU A 133 7.52 18.29 -1.74
C LEU A 133 8.01 18.11 -0.31
N LEU A 134 7.07 17.96 0.62
CA LEU A 134 7.31 17.50 1.98
C LEU A 134 6.79 16.08 2.14
N ARG A 135 7.60 15.25 2.81
CA ARG A 135 7.18 13.93 3.27
C ARG A 135 7.53 13.82 4.74
N THR A 136 6.58 13.40 5.56
CA THR A 136 6.78 13.16 6.99
C THR A 136 6.34 11.75 7.35
N ILE A 137 7.07 11.12 8.28
CA ILE A 137 6.88 9.74 8.69
C ILE A 137 6.95 9.67 10.21
N LEU A 138 5.95 9.02 10.81
CA LEU A 138 6.00 8.60 12.20
C LEU A 138 6.98 7.41 12.33
N GLU A 139 8.05 7.58 13.09
CA GLU A 139 9.04 6.50 13.32
C GLU A 139 8.69 5.68 14.57
N GLY A 140 8.23 6.33 15.64
CA GLY A 140 7.80 5.67 16.87
C GLY A 140 7.39 6.66 17.94
N PHE A 141 7.05 6.13 19.11
CA PHE A 141 6.73 6.95 20.29
C PHE A 141 7.90 7.03 21.24
N ILE A 142 8.10 8.21 21.82
CA ILE A 142 9.08 8.42 22.89
C ILE A 142 8.60 7.62 24.11
N ASP A 143 9.54 7.08 24.89
CA ASP A 143 9.30 6.21 26.05
C ASP A 143 8.59 4.87 25.74
N HIS A 144 8.51 4.49 24.47
CA HIS A 144 7.98 3.20 24.03
C HIS A 144 9.07 2.31 23.42
N PRO A 145 8.90 0.98 23.43
CA PRO A 145 9.75 0.09 22.64
C PRO A 145 9.76 0.47 21.15
N ASN A 146 10.85 0.13 20.46
CA ASN A 146 10.93 0.34 19.03
C ASN A 146 10.03 -0.68 18.30
N VAL A 147 9.06 -0.19 17.53
CA VAL A 147 8.12 -1.01 16.74
C VAL A 147 8.81 -1.96 15.74
N ASP A 148 10.02 -1.63 15.30
CA ASP A 148 10.82 -2.44 14.37
C ASP A 148 11.95 -3.23 15.03
N ASP A 149 12.00 -3.27 16.35
CA ASP A 149 12.93 -4.10 17.10
C ASP A 149 12.18 -5.23 17.82
N PRO A 150 12.32 -6.49 17.37
CA PRO A 150 11.55 -7.60 17.93
C PRO A 150 11.95 -7.85 19.39
N GLN A 151 11.02 -7.61 20.32
CA GLN A 151 11.26 -7.87 21.73
C GLN A 151 11.08 -9.36 22.07
N PRO A 152 11.99 -9.98 22.84
CA PRO A 152 11.79 -11.31 23.40
C PRO A 152 10.73 -11.20 24.52
N LEU A 153 9.49 -11.64 24.26
CA LEU A 153 8.50 -11.74 25.32
C LEU A 153 8.50 -13.16 25.93
N PRO A 154 8.46 -13.29 27.27
CA PRO A 154 8.12 -14.57 27.88
C PRO A 154 6.71 -14.96 27.45
N ILE A 155 6.50 -16.25 27.15
CA ILE A 155 5.18 -16.80 26.87
C ILE A 155 4.32 -16.59 28.13
N THR A 156 3.50 -15.54 28.16
CA THR A 156 2.54 -15.35 29.25
C THR A 156 1.44 -16.39 29.12
N LYS A 157 1.15 -17.06 30.24
CA LYS A 157 0.13 -18.10 30.41
C LYS A 157 -1.26 -17.58 30.05
N ASP A 158 -2.15 -18.52 29.73
CA ASP A 158 -3.56 -18.35 29.39
C ASP A 158 -4.26 -17.24 30.19
N SER A 159 -4.25 -16.00 29.68
CA SER A 159 -5.25 -15.00 30.04
C SER A 159 -6.38 -15.08 29.02
N ALA A 160 -7.62 -14.96 29.50
CA ALA A 160 -8.78 -14.83 28.62
C ALA A 160 -8.83 -13.44 27.95
N ASP A 161 -8.10 -12.46 28.49
CA ASP A 161 -8.12 -11.07 28.06
C ASP A 161 -6.91 -10.76 27.18
N TYR A 162 -7.19 -10.25 25.96
CA TYR A 162 -6.22 -9.75 24.99
C TYR A 162 -6.57 -8.32 24.63
N GLU A 163 -5.57 -7.45 24.47
CA GLU A 163 -5.77 -6.06 24.04
C GLU A 163 -6.10 -5.95 22.55
N CYS A 164 -5.62 -6.90 21.72
CA CYS A 164 -5.84 -6.89 20.28
C CYS A 164 -6.14 -8.30 19.73
N VAL A 165 -7.01 -8.37 18.71
CA VAL A 165 -7.24 -9.59 17.93
C VAL A 165 -6.82 -9.33 16.49
N VAL A 166 -5.90 -10.15 15.99
CA VAL A 166 -5.45 -10.14 14.59
C VAL A 166 -6.14 -11.27 13.84
N ILE A 167 -6.92 -10.93 12.82
CA ILE A 167 -7.67 -11.91 12.02
C ILE A 167 -6.88 -12.22 10.75
N GLY A 168 -6.36 -13.44 10.67
CA GLY A 168 -5.56 -14.00 9.60
C GLY A 168 -4.07 -14.10 9.94
N CYS A 169 -3.47 -15.28 9.80
CA CYS A 169 -2.05 -15.55 9.99
C CYS A 169 -1.26 -15.58 8.66
N GLY A 170 -1.71 -14.80 7.67
CA GLY A 170 -0.97 -14.52 6.43
C GLY A 170 0.01 -13.36 6.59
N GLN A 171 0.63 -12.90 5.50
CA GLN A 171 1.65 -11.85 5.51
C GLN A 171 1.21 -10.57 6.23
N SER A 172 -0.03 -10.12 6.05
CA SER A 172 -0.60 -8.95 6.73
C SER A 172 -0.61 -9.13 8.24
N GLY A 173 -1.23 -10.22 8.71
CA GLY A 173 -1.41 -10.48 10.13
C GLY A 173 -0.10 -10.78 10.84
N LEU A 174 0.80 -11.55 10.23
CA LEU A 174 2.14 -11.81 10.77
C LEU A 174 2.96 -10.51 10.90
N SER A 175 2.85 -9.60 9.92
CA SER A 175 3.58 -8.34 9.94
C SER A 175 3.13 -7.43 11.09
N VAL A 176 1.81 -7.31 11.33
CA VAL A 176 1.30 -6.50 12.45
C VAL A 176 1.47 -7.19 13.80
N ALA A 177 1.27 -8.51 13.88
CA ALA A 177 1.44 -9.26 15.12
C ALA A 177 2.86 -9.14 15.68
N GLY A 178 3.89 -9.29 14.84
CA GLY A 178 5.27 -9.12 15.29
C GLY A 178 5.59 -7.69 15.76
N ARG A 179 4.95 -6.67 15.17
CA ARG A 179 5.12 -5.27 15.59
C ARG A 179 4.31 -4.90 16.84
N LEU A 180 3.13 -5.50 17.02
CA LEU A 180 2.38 -5.42 18.28
C LEU A 180 3.20 -6.05 19.43
N GLN A 181 3.84 -7.19 19.17
CA GLN A 181 4.78 -7.80 20.12
C GLN A 181 5.96 -6.87 20.45
N ALA A 182 6.58 -6.27 19.44
CA ALA A 182 7.68 -5.33 19.65
C ALA A 182 7.27 -4.17 20.58
N LEU A 183 6.01 -3.72 20.48
CA LEU A 183 5.42 -2.68 21.33
C LEU A 183 4.89 -3.18 22.69
N GLY A 184 5.03 -4.47 22.99
CA GLY A 184 4.55 -5.06 24.24
C GLY A 184 3.02 -5.20 24.34
N VAL A 185 2.30 -5.12 23.22
CA VAL A 185 0.84 -5.29 23.19
C VAL A 185 0.50 -6.78 23.26
N SER A 186 -0.45 -7.14 24.14
CA SER A 186 -1.01 -8.49 24.18
C SER A 186 -2.01 -8.71 23.04
N TYR A 187 -1.83 -9.79 22.28
CA TYR A 187 -2.71 -10.07 21.14
C TYR A 187 -2.98 -11.55 20.95
N LEU A 188 -4.08 -11.83 20.24
CA LEU A 188 -4.47 -13.15 19.77
C LEU A 188 -4.51 -13.15 18.24
N VAL A 189 -3.89 -14.14 17.60
CA VAL A 189 -4.06 -14.34 16.15
C VAL A 189 -5.07 -15.44 15.92
N VAL A 190 -6.06 -15.19 15.09
CA VAL A 190 -7.06 -16.20 14.70
C VAL A 190 -6.98 -16.44 13.21
N ASP A 191 -6.97 -17.71 12.81
CA ASP A 191 -7.05 -18.08 11.40
C ASP A 191 -7.99 -19.28 11.24
N LYS A 192 -8.55 -19.44 10.05
CA LYS A 192 -9.30 -20.63 9.68
C LYS A 192 -8.40 -21.83 9.44
N VAL A 193 -7.12 -21.63 9.12
CA VAL A 193 -6.14 -22.71 8.99
C VAL A 193 -5.40 -22.96 10.32
N PRO A 194 -5.09 -24.22 10.66
CA PRO A 194 -4.44 -24.55 11.93
C PRO A 194 -2.97 -24.18 11.98
N GLN A 195 -2.30 -23.93 10.85
CA GLN A 195 -0.87 -23.62 10.81
C GLN A 195 -0.52 -22.41 9.94
N VAL A 196 0.48 -21.64 10.38
CA VAL A 196 1.06 -20.55 9.58
C VAL A 196 1.57 -21.07 8.25
N GLY A 197 1.29 -20.32 7.19
CA GLY A 197 1.68 -20.66 5.82
C GLY A 197 0.75 -21.66 5.12
N GLU A 198 -0.16 -22.32 5.84
CA GLU A 198 -1.02 -23.36 5.27
C GLU A 198 -2.03 -22.81 4.24
N SER A 199 -2.45 -21.55 4.39
CA SER A 199 -3.28 -20.86 3.40
C SER A 199 -2.61 -20.71 2.02
N TRP A 200 -1.28 -20.79 1.96
CA TRP A 200 -0.50 -20.90 0.73
C TRP A 200 -0.41 -22.34 0.24
N LEU A 201 -0.25 -23.32 1.14
CA LEU A 201 -0.18 -24.73 0.78
C LEU A 201 -1.49 -25.25 0.15
N GLN A 202 -2.63 -24.64 0.49
CA GLN A 202 -3.94 -24.92 -0.13
C GLN A 202 -4.07 -24.43 -1.59
N ARG A 203 -3.03 -23.81 -2.15
CA ARG A 203 -3.02 -23.41 -3.57
C ARG A 203 -2.61 -24.56 -4.47
N TYR A 204 -3.00 -24.42 -5.73
CA TYR A 204 -2.62 -25.31 -6.81
C TYR A 204 -1.09 -25.41 -6.89
N GLU A 205 -0.61 -26.57 -7.35
CA GLU A 205 0.77 -27.00 -7.12
C GLU A 205 1.82 -26.07 -7.73
N SER A 206 1.56 -25.57 -8.94
CA SER A 206 2.45 -24.70 -9.71
C SER A 206 2.46 -23.24 -9.26
N MET A 207 1.70 -22.86 -8.24
CA MET A 207 1.60 -21.47 -7.80
C MET A 207 2.97 -20.89 -7.41
N LYS A 208 3.31 -19.76 -8.04
CA LYS A 208 4.42 -18.87 -7.68
C LYS A 208 3.95 -17.43 -7.58
N LEU A 209 4.63 -16.62 -6.77
CA LEU A 209 4.47 -15.17 -6.80
C LEU A 209 5.05 -14.62 -8.11
N HIS A 210 4.33 -13.68 -8.72
CA HIS A 210 4.85 -12.87 -9.82
C HIS A 210 5.72 -11.71 -9.31
N THR A 211 5.59 -11.32 -8.04
CA THR A 211 6.50 -10.33 -7.43
C THR A 211 7.80 -11.00 -6.99
N PRO A 212 8.95 -10.33 -7.18
CA PRO A 212 10.24 -10.89 -6.79
C PRO A 212 10.33 -11.06 -5.27
N ARG A 213 11.17 -12.01 -4.85
CA ARG A 213 11.50 -12.35 -3.47
C ARG A 213 11.81 -11.13 -2.60
N GLU A 214 12.57 -10.18 -3.13
CA GLU A 214 12.99 -8.96 -2.42
C GLU A 214 11.82 -8.08 -1.97
N SER A 215 10.67 -8.18 -2.65
CA SER A 215 9.43 -7.47 -2.31
C SER A 215 8.52 -8.26 -1.36
N SER A 216 8.95 -9.47 -0.96
CA SER A 216 8.08 -10.45 -0.31
C SER A 216 8.36 -10.65 1.19
N HIS A 217 9.42 -10.06 1.73
CA HIS A 217 9.82 -10.24 3.13
C HIS A 217 8.77 -9.70 4.13
N LEU A 218 8.73 -10.34 5.31
CA LEU A 218 8.05 -9.80 6.49
C LEU A 218 8.91 -8.72 7.17
N PRO A 219 8.41 -8.04 8.22
CA PRO A 219 9.22 -7.15 9.06
C PRO A 219 10.40 -7.88 9.73
N PHE A 220 11.31 -7.09 10.32
CA PHE A 220 12.46 -7.55 11.13
C PHE A 220 13.61 -8.24 10.39
N GLY A 221 13.55 -8.39 9.07
CA GLY A 221 14.72 -8.85 8.32
C GLY A 221 14.38 -9.40 6.94
N ARG A 222 15.26 -10.29 6.47
CA ARG A 222 15.06 -11.07 5.24
C ARG A 222 14.43 -12.41 5.59
N THR A 223 13.11 -12.51 5.39
CA THR A 223 12.37 -13.77 5.50
C THR A 223 12.84 -14.84 4.50
N PHE A 224 13.27 -14.40 3.33
CA PHE A 224 13.69 -15.28 2.23
C PHE A 224 15.15 -14.95 1.94
N THR A 225 16.04 -15.91 2.22
CA THR A 225 17.48 -15.76 1.99
C THR A 225 17.83 -15.89 0.50
N ASP A 226 19.10 -15.70 0.17
CA ASP A 226 19.58 -15.83 -1.21
C ASP A 226 19.41 -17.23 -1.82
N GLU A 227 19.16 -18.24 -0.98
CA GLU A 227 18.90 -19.63 -1.37
C GLU A 227 17.49 -19.85 -1.95
N TYR A 228 16.53 -18.98 -1.63
CA TYR A 228 15.18 -19.06 -2.19
C TYR A 228 15.17 -18.59 -3.65
N PRO A 229 14.31 -19.16 -4.51
CA PRO A 229 14.16 -18.69 -5.88
C PRO A 229 13.69 -17.22 -5.92
N GLU A 230 13.95 -16.54 -7.04
CA GLU A 230 13.50 -15.17 -7.27
C GLU A 230 11.97 -15.04 -7.19
N PHE A 231 11.24 -16.03 -7.72
CA PHE A 231 9.79 -16.12 -7.65
C PHE A 231 9.38 -17.25 -6.72
N LEU A 232 8.81 -16.87 -5.57
CA LEU A 232 8.55 -17.78 -4.46
C LEU A 232 7.34 -18.67 -4.74
N SER A 233 7.50 -19.98 -4.58
CA SER A 233 6.40 -20.95 -4.64
C SER A 233 5.52 -20.92 -3.39
N ARG A 234 4.38 -21.62 -3.44
CA ARG A 234 3.55 -21.85 -2.25
C ARG A 234 4.30 -22.51 -1.08
N GLN A 235 5.29 -23.36 -1.38
CA GLN A 235 6.09 -24.05 -0.36
C GLN A 235 7.10 -23.08 0.26
N ASP A 236 7.77 -22.28 -0.58
CA ASP A 236 8.71 -21.26 -0.14
C ASP A 236 8.07 -20.28 0.83
N LEU A 237 6.87 -19.77 0.49
CA LEU A 237 6.11 -18.86 1.35
C LEU A 237 5.77 -19.49 2.70
N ALA A 238 5.28 -20.73 2.69
CA ALA A 238 4.94 -21.43 3.92
C ALA A 238 6.17 -21.67 4.81
N GLN A 239 7.29 -22.08 4.20
CA GLN A 239 8.55 -22.30 4.90
C GLN A 239 9.14 -21.01 5.46
N GLY A 240 9.22 -19.95 4.65
CA GLY A 240 9.78 -18.66 5.08
C GLY A 240 8.97 -18.02 6.21
N TYR A 241 7.64 -18.09 6.15
CA TYR A 241 6.80 -17.54 7.23
C TYR A 241 6.98 -18.32 8.53
N ARG A 242 7.06 -19.66 8.47
CA ARG A 242 7.34 -20.48 9.66
C ARG A 242 8.73 -20.22 10.23
N ALA A 243 9.75 -20.09 9.37
CA ALA A 243 11.13 -19.81 9.79
C ALA A 243 11.25 -18.43 10.46
N THR A 244 10.57 -17.41 9.93
CA THR A 244 10.55 -16.05 10.49
C THR A 244 10.03 -16.05 11.93
N LEU A 245 9.01 -16.85 12.24
CA LEU A 245 8.43 -16.93 13.58
C LEU A 245 9.39 -17.53 14.60
N LEU A 246 10.17 -18.54 14.18
CA LEU A 246 11.19 -19.16 15.03
C LEU A 246 12.35 -18.18 15.31
N LEU A 247 12.74 -17.38 14.32
CA LEU A 247 13.86 -16.44 14.44
C LEU A 247 13.54 -15.21 15.30
N HIS A 248 12.32 -14.66 15.18
CA HIS A 248 11.94 -13.44 15.90
C HIS A 248 11.08 -13.69 17.14
N TRP A 249 11.02 -14.96 17.60
CA TRP A 249 10.29 -15.40 18.80
C TRP A 249 8.88 -14.82 18.89
N VAL A 250 8.16 -14.79 17.77
CA VAL A 250 6.81 -14.22 17.76
C VAL A 250 5.89 -15.16 18.53
N ASN A 251 5.35 -14.71 19.67
CA ASN A 251 4.45 -15.49 20.50
C ASN A 251 3.06 -15.51 19.88
N LEU A 252 2.91 -16.31 18.81
CA LEU A 252 1.63 -16.49 18.14
C LEU A 252 0.82 -17.58 18.85
N ARG A 253 -0.25 -17.14 19.50
CA ARG A 253 -1.37 -18.03 19.80
C ARG A 253 -2.29 -18.03 18.59
N ILE A 254 -2.41 -19.19 17.95
CA ILE A 254 -3.31 -19.41 16.81
C ILE A 254 -4.48 -20.24 17.30
N LEU A 255 -5.67 -19.65 17.33
CA LEU A 255 -6.90 -20.42 17.47
C LEU A 255 -7.43 -20.73 16.07
N GLY A 256 -7.39 -22.00 15.71
CA GLY A 256 -8.01 -22.50 14.49
C GLY A 256 -9.53 -22.38 14.59
N CYS A 257 -10.12 -21.51 13.78
CA CYS A 257 -11.56 -21.42 13.64
C CYS A 257 -12.04 -22.56 12.73
N GLN A 258 -12.61 -23.62 13.30
CA GLN A 258 -13.34 -24.62 12.52
C GLN A 258 -14.60 -23.97 11.96
N GLN A 259 -14.58 -23.65 10.67
CA GLN A 259 -15.74 -23.12 9.98
C GLN A 259 -16.85 -24.18 9.97
N THR A 260 -17.92 -24.00 10.74
CA THR A 260 -19.18 -24.73 10.53
C THR A 260 -19.67 -24.40 9.13
N GLN A 261 -19.80 -25.43 8.29
CA GLN A 261 -20.20 -25.41 6.87
C GLN A 261 -20.96 -24.15 6.45
N MET A 262 -20.28 -23.25 5.74
CA MET A 262 -20.90 -22.27 4.84
C MET A 262 -20.77 -22.82 3.42
N ASP A 263 -21.85 -22.70 2.63
CA ASP A 263 -21.91 -23.20 1.26
C ASP A 263 -20.67 -22.81 0.45
N SER A 264 -20.17 -23.79 -0.30
CA SER A 264 -18.90 -23.82 -1.05
C SER A 264 -18.73 -22.73 -2.12
N ALA A 265 -19.67 -21.79 -2.23
CA ALA A 265 -19.69 -20.71 -3.22
C ALA A 265 -18.93 -19.43 -2.77
N SER A 266 -18.55 -19.28 -1.51
CA SER A 266 -18.02 -18.01 -0.98
C SER A 266 -16.54 -17.99 -0.59
N ALA A 267 -15.79 -19.08 -0.79
CA ALA A 267 -14.37 -19.13 -0.49
C ALA A 267 -13.64 -17.98 -1.20
N SER A 268 -13.05 -17.07 -0.44
CA SER A 268 -12.12 -16.05 -0.91
C SER A 268 -11.03 -16.75 -1.74
N ARG A 269 -11.19 -16.78 -3.06
CA ARG A 269 -10.23 -17.40 -3.99
C ARG A 269 -9.00 -16.51 -4.03
N PRO A 270 -7.83 -16.97 -3.58
CA PRO A 270 -6.71 -16.06 -3.51
C PRO A 270 -5.73 -16.26 -4.68
N ASN A 271 -4.87 -15.26 -4.82
CA ASN A 271 -3.95 -14.87 -5.89
C ASN A 271 -3.24 -16.02 -6.65
N PRO A 272 -3.66 -16.27 -7.90
CA PRO A 272 -2.75 -16.05 -9.04
C PRO A 272 -3.38 -15.22 -10.17
N GLN A 273 -2.55 -14.80 -11.13
CA GLN A 273 -3.08 -14.17 -12.34
C GLN A 273 -3.61 -15.26 -13.28
N ALA A 274 -4.73 -15.01 -13.97
CA ALA A 274 -5.28 -15.99 -14.91
C ALA A 274 -4.32 -16.35 -16.05
N HIS A 275 -3.38 -15.45 -16.34
CA HIS A 275 -2.27 -15.68 -17.27
C HIS A 275 -1.33 -16.80 -16.80
N ASP A 276 -1.05 -16.91 -15.51
CA ASP A 276 -0.19 -17.96 -14.96
C ASP A 276 -0.86 -19.33 -15.12
N VAL A 277 -2.16 -19.40 -14.80
CA VAL A 277 -2.96 -20.63 -14.95
C VAL A 277 -3.04 -21.06 -16.41
N ALA A 278 -3.26 -20.12 -17.33
CA ALA A 278 -3.32 -20.42 -18.76
C ALA A 278 -1.96 -20.90 -19.29
N LYS A 279 -0.86 -20.29 -18.84
CA LYS A 279 0.50 -20.72 -19.17
C LYS A 279 0.76 -22.14 -18.71
N ASP A 280 0.44 -22.47 -17.45
CA ASP A 280 0.61 -23.81 -16.91
C ASP A 280 -0.21 -24.86 -17.69
N MET A 281 -1.42 -24.51 -18.12
CA MET A 281 -2.24 -25.37 -18.97
C MET A 281 -1.56 -25.66 -20.31
N VAL A 282 -0.99 -24.65 -20.97
CA VAL A 282 -0.23 -24.84 -22.21
C VAL A 282 1.00 -25.71 -21.97
N GLU A 283 1.76 -25.46 -20.91
CA GLU A 283 2.99 -26.21 -20.58
C GLU A 283 2.74 -27.66 -20.19
N THR A 284 1.56 -27.97 -19.68
CA THR A 284 1.12 -29.34 -19.40
C THR A 284 0.57 -30.07 -20.63
N GLY A 285 0.54 -29.41 -21.80
CA GLY A 285 0.18 -30.01 -23.08
C GLY A 285 -1.31 -29.92 -23.43
N LEU A 286 -2.10 -29.05 -22.77
CA LEU A 286 -3.46 -28.78 -23.23
C LEU A 286 -3.42 -28.19 -24.64
N GLN A 287 -4.22 -28.77 -25.55
CA GLN A 287 -4.23 -28.38 -26.96
C GLN A 287 -4.99 -27.08 -27.22
N SER A 288 -5.95 -26.72 -26.36
CA SER A 288 -6.69 -25.46 -26.44
C SER A 288 -6.91 -24.87 -25.05
N VAL A 289 -6.56 -23.59 -24.88
CA VAL A 289 -6.81 -22.83 -23.65
C VAL A 289 -7.46 -21.51 -24.03
N THR A 290 -8.62 -21.19 -23.45
CA THR A 290 -9.32 -19.91 -23.71
C THR A 290 -9.41 -19.06 -22.46
N MET A 291 -8.99 -17.80 -22.58
CA MET A 291 -9.09 -16.78 -21.54
C MET A 291 -10.15 -15.74 -21.87
N ILE A 292 -10.95 -15.36 -20.88
CA ILE A 292 -11.92 -14.25 -21.00
C ILE A 292 -11.29 -12.97 -20.48
N GLN A 293 -11.12 -11.97 -21.35
CA GLN A 293 -10.61 -10.66 -20.97
C GLN A 293 -11.75 -9.66 -20.78
N ARG A 294 -12.01 -9.25 -19.53
CA ARG A 294 -13.11 -8.33 -19.19
C ARG A 294 -12.76 -6.85 -19.30
N SER A 295 -11.50 -6.49 -19.16
CA SER A 295 -11.02 -5.11 -19.16
C SER A 295 -9.69 -4.99 -19.88
N GLN A 296 -9.35 -3.77 -20.30
CA GLN A 296 -7.98 -3.47 -20.71
C GLN A 296 -7.00 -3.80 -19.58
N THR A 297 -5.85 -4.36 -19.94
CA THR A 297 -4.83 -4.84 -18.98
C THR A 297 -3.50 -4.11 -19.20
N CYS A 298 -2.94 -3.53 -18.14
CA CYS A 298 -1.58 -2.99 -18.13
C CYS A 298 -0.56 -4.14 -18.08
N ILE A 299 0.31 -4.26 -19.08
CA ILE A 299 1.31 -5.33 -19.18
C ILE A 299 2.68 -4.82 -18.77
N ILE A 300 3.37 -5.55 -17.89
CA ILE A 300 4.72 -5.22 -17.42
C ILE A 300 5.64 -6.41 -17.64
N PRO A 301 6.52 -6.37 -18.64
CA PRO A 301 7.51 -7.42 -18.84
C PRO A 301 8.48 -7.52 -17.67
N VAL A 302 8.69 -8.75 -17.17
CA VAL A 302 9.52 -9.00 -15.99
C VAL A 302 10.98 -8.57 -16.19
N GLU A 303 11.52 -8.73 -17.41
CA GLU A 303 12.87 -8.34 -17.79
C GLU A 303 13.12 -6.82 -17.72
N TYR A 304 12.05 -6.04 -17.59
CA TYR A 304 12.13 -4.59 -17.48
C TYR A 304 11.92 -4.08 -16.06
N MET A 305 11.65 -4.94 -15.07
CA MET A 305 11.75 -4.54 -13.66
C MET A 305 13.21 -4.20 -13.30
N PRO A 306 13.49 -3.08 -12.60
CA PRO A 306 12.58 -2.14 -11.92
C PRO A 306 12.28 -0.84 -12.71
N LYS A 307 12.45 -0.80 -14.03
CA LYS A 307 12.23 0.41 -14.84
C LYS A 307 10.73 0.76 -14.87
N ARG A 308 10.37 2.05 -14.93
CA ARG A 308 8.96 2.50 -15.00
C ARG A 308 8.25 1.95 -16.26
N ALA A 309 7.04 1.41 -16.11
CA ALA A 309 6.24 0.79 -17.18
C ALA A 309 6.08 1.67 -18.43
N SER A 310 5.88 2.98 -18.26
CA SER A 310 5.73 3.93 -19.37
C SER A 310 6.97 4.07 -20.26
N ALA A 311 8.18 3.98 -19.69
CA ALA A 311 9.43 3.99 -20.46
C ALA A 311 9.69 2.65 -21.20
N GLN A 312 8.93 1.60 -20.89
CA GLN A 312 9.07 0.27 -21.48
C GLN A 312 8.26 0.14 -22.77
N ILE A 313 7.07 0.73 -22.80
CA ILE A 313 6.13 0.66 -23.94
C ILE A 313 6.71 1.37 -25.18
N GLU A 314 7.38 2.51 -24.99
CA GLU A 314 8.07 3.24 -26.06
C GLU A 314 9.28 2.49 -26.62
N ARG A 315 9.88 1.57 -25.87
CA ARG A 315 11.11 0.84 -26.26
C ARG A 315 10.84 -0.44 -27.02
N ASN A 316 9.64 -1.01 -26.90
CA ASN A 316 9.29 -2.26 -27.56
C ASN A 316 7.82 -2.27 -28.02
N PRO A 317 7.43 -1.36 -28.94
CA PRO A 317 6.05 -1.24 -29.40
C PRO A 317 5.53 -2.54 -30.03
N GLU A 318 6.39 -3.28 -30.73
CA GLU A 318 6.01 -4.50 -31.45
C GLU A 318 5.46 -5.60 -30.52
N ARG A 319 5.94 -5.70 -29.28
CA ARG A 319 5.39 -6.66 -28.31
C ARG A 319 3.90 -6.39 -28.04
N PHE A 320 3.55 -5.11 -27.88
CA PHE A 320 2.18 -4.69 -27.62
C PHE A 320 1.34 -4.73 -28.89
N ASP A 321 1.92 -4.37 -30.05
CA ASP A 321 1.27 -4.50 -31.36
C ASP A 321 0.92 -5.97 -31.65
N ALA A 322 1.84 -6.91 -31.37
CA ALA A 322 1.62 -8.34 -31.52
C ALA A 322 0.47 -8.85 -30.67
N LEU A 323 0.37 -8.42 -29.40
CA LEU A 323 -0.75 -8.76 -28.53
C LEU A 323 -2.07 -8.20 -29.06
N GLU A 324 -2.12 -6.93 -29.46
CA GLU A 324 -3.34 -6.32 -29.99
C GLU A 324 -3.82 -6.96 -31.30
N ARG A 325 -2.90 -7.46 -32.15
CA ARG A 325 -3.25 -8.24 -33.34
C ARG A 325 -4.00 -9.54 -33.02
N THR A 326 -3.86 -10.09 -31.82
CA THR A 326 -4.64 -11.25 -31.33
C THR A 326 -6.01 -10.86 -30.77
N GLY A 327 -6.32 -9.56 -30.72
CA GLY A 327 -7.49 -9.01 -30.05
C GLY A 327 -7.27 -8.68 -28.58
N PHE A 328 -6.10 -8.96 -27.99
CA PHE A 328 -5.83 -8.65 -26.59
C PHE A 328 -5.91 -7.14 -26.34
N ARG A 329 -6.73 -6.74 -25.37
CA ARG A 329 -6.97 -5.33 -25.03
C ARG A 329 -5.87 -4.84 -24.09
N VAL A 330 -4.78 -4.32 -24.65
CA VAL A 330 -3.68 -3.74 -23.87
C VAL A 330 -4.05 -2.34 -23.37
N ASP A 331 -3.71 -2.02 -22.12
CA ASP A 331 -3.63 -0.64 -21.65
C ASP A 331 -2.19 -0.12 -21.83
N ARG A 332 -1.92 0.51 -22.98
CA ARG A 332 -0.59 1.06 -23.31
C ARG A 332 -0.23 2.31 -22.52
N SER A 333 -1.20 2.93 -21.86
CA SER A 333 -1.01 4.16 -21.07
C SER A 333 -1.07 3.90 -19.57
N GLY A 334 -1.38 2.66 -19.18
CA GLY A 334 -1.73 2.31 -17.82
C GLY A 334 -0.55 2.44 -16.87
N ASP A 335 -0.78 3.11 -15.75
CA ASP A 335 0.10 3.06 -14.59
C ASP A 335 -0.31 1.88 -13.72
N VAL A 336 0.60 0.92 -13.49
CA VAL A 336 0.34 -0.24 -12.63
C VAL A 336 -0.10 0.15 -11.22
N PHE A 337 0.43 1.24 -10.67
CA PHE A 337 0.03 1.73 -9.36
C PHE A 337 -1.40 2.24 -9.40
N ALA A 338 -1.83 2.93 -10.46
CA ALA A 338 -3.23 3.32 -10.63
C ALA A 338 -4.15 2.09 -10.68
N HIS A 339 -3.79 1.07 -11.48
CA HIS A 339 -4.54 -0.18 -11.55
C HIS A 339 -4.64 -0.90 -10.20
N VAL A 340 -3.53 -1.02 -9.46
CA VAL A 340 -3.51 -1.66 -8.14
C VAL A 340 -4.32 -0.87 -7.11
N HIS A 341 -4.13 0.44 -7.02
CA HIS A 341 -4.73 1.26 -5.94
C HIS A 341 -6.20 1.61 -6.22
N GLU A 342 -6.60 1.81 -7.47
CA GLU A 342 -7.97 2.18 -7.82
C GLU A 342 -8.86 0.98 -8.14
N ARG A 343 -8.32 -0.07 -8.77
CA ARG A 343 -9.10 -1.20 -9.28
C ARG A 343 -8.79 -2.52 -8.60
N TYR A 344 -7.71 -2.59 -7.82
CA TYR A 344 -7.25 -3.82 -7.17
C TYR A 344 -7.13 -5.00 -8.16
N GLY A 345 -6.59 -4.71 -9.36
CA GLY A 345 -6.50 -5.64 -10.50
C GLY A 345 -6.20 -4.91 -11.81
N GLY A 346 -6.35 -5.58 -12.95
CA GLY A 346 -6.20 -4.94 -14.28
C GLY A 346 -4.77 -4.77 -14.79
N HIS A 347 -3.80 -5.45 -14.16
CA HIS A 347 -2.40 -5.49 -14.61
C HIS A 347 -1.90 -6.94 -14.66
N TYR A 348 -0.89 -7.21 -15.48
CA TYR A 348 -0.19 -8.48 -15.54
C TYR A 348 1.32 -8.27 -15.66
N LEU A 349 2.07 -8.99 -14.81
CA LEU A 349 3.52 -9.09 -14.94
C LEU A 349 3.81 -10.21 -15.93
N ASP A 350 4.26 -9.86 -17.13
CA ASP A 350 4.50 -10.84 -18.17
C ASP A 350 5.75 -11.68 -17.87
N VAL A 351 5.49 -12.94 -17.54
CA VAL A 351 6.49 -14.01 -17.32
C VAL A 351 6.48 -15.04 -18.47
N GLY A 352 5.99 -14.64 -19.65
CA GLY A 352 6.04 -15.43 -20.89
C GLY A 352 4.68 -15.86 -21.44
N ASN A 353 3.57 -15.67 -20.71
CA ASN A 353 2.24 -16.01 -21.23
C ASN A 353 1.80 -15.10 -22.39
N CYS A 354 2.34 -13.89 -22.52
CA CYS A 354 2.04 -13.05 -23.68
C CYS A 354 2.48 -13.71 -24.98
N ASP A 355 3.60 -14.44 -25.01
CA ASP A 355 4.06 -15.16 -26.19
C ASP A 355 3.11 -16.30 -26.56
N ASN A 356 2.54 -17.00 -25.56
CA ASN A 356 1.53 -18.03 -25.81
C ASN A 356 0.26 -17.45 -26.44
N ILE A 357 -0.15 -16.24 -26.05
CA ILE A 357 -1.27 -15.53 -26.66
C ILE A 357 -0.93 -15.16 -28.10
N VAL A 358 0.24 -14.55 -28.33
CA VAL A 358 0.72 -14.15 -29.67
C VAL A 358 0.81 -15.35 -30.64
N ASN A 359 1.26 -16.50 -30.13
CA ASN A 359 1.40 -17.73 -30.92
C ASN A 359 0.08 -18.52 -31.06
N GLY A 360 -1.03 -18.02 -30.52
CA GLY A 360 -2.35 -18.65 -30.60
C GLY A 360 -2.53 -19.90 -29.73
N LEU A 361 -1.57 -20.19 -28.84
CA LEU A 361 -1.67 -21.29 -27.86
C LEU A 361 -2.70 -20.98 -26.76
N VAL A 362 -2.95 -19.69 -26.51
CA VAL A 362 -4.04 -19.20 -25.68
C VAL A 362 -4.92 -18.30 -26.52
N SER A 363 -6.19 -18.68 -26.68
CA SER A 363 -7.20 -17.89 -27.39
C SER A 363 -7.97 -16.96 -26.44
N LEU A 364 -8.57 -15.91 -27.00
CA LEU A 364 -9.34 -14.91 -26.24
C LEU A 364 -10.82 -14.96 -26.61
N LEU A 365 -11.68 -14.81 -25.61
CA LEU A 365 -13.12 -14.64 -25.80
C LEU A 365 -13.53 -13.23 -25.37
N PHE A 366 -14.25 -12.55 -26.26
CA PHE A 366 -14.71 -11.17 -26.10
C PHE A 366 -16.22 -11.12 -25.78
N ASP A 367 -16.70 -9.94 -25.40
CA ASP A 367 -18.09 -9.67 -24.99
C ASP A 367 -19.06 -9.51 -26.18
N ASP A 368 -18.64 -9.88 -27.40
CA ASP A 368 -19.37 -9.69 -28.65
C ASP A 368 -20.25 -10.88 -29.07
N ASP A 369 -20.63 -11.75 -28.12
CA ASP A 369 -21.45 -12.96 -28.31
C ASP A 369 -20.89 -13.97 -29.35
N THR A 370 -19.61 -13.85 -29.73
CA THR A 370 -18.93 -14.87 -30.54
C THR A 370 -18.57 -16.08 -29.69
N HIS A 371 -18.65 -17.29 -30.26
CA HIS A 371 -18.36 -18.54 -29.54
C HIS A 371 -17.18 -19.29 -30.17
N LEU A 372 -16.25 -19.76 -29.34
CA LEU A 372 -15.10 -20.59 -29.74
C LEU A 372 -15.17 -21.94 -29.01
N HIS A 373 -14.85 -23.03 -29.71
CA HIS A 373 -14.75 -24.35 -29.08
C HIS A 373 -13.52 -24.37 -28.16
N ALA A 374 -13.73 -24.58 -26.86
CA ALA A 374 -12.69 -24.63 -25.86
C ALA A 374 -12.84 -25.88 -24.99
N ASP A 375 -11.74 -26.59 -24.76
CA ASP A 375 -11.72 -27.75 -23.84
C ASP A 375 -11.75 -27.27 -22.38
N VAL A 376 -11.19 -26.09 -22.10
CA VAL A 376 -11.18 -25.45 -20.77
C VAL A 376 -11.37 -23.93 -20.89
N VAL A 377 -12.24 -23.37 -20.06
CA VAL A 377 -12.45 -21.92 -19.91
C VAL A 377 -11.99 -21.47 -18.53
N VAL A 378 -11.03 -20.53 -18.48
CA VAL A 378 -10.51 -19.96 -17.23
C VAL A 378 -11.17 -18.61 -16.94
N PHE A 379 -12.02 -18.57 -15.91
CA PHE A 379 -12.67 -17.34 -15.45
C PHE A 379 -11.73 -16.47 -14.59
N ALA A 380 -11.11 -15.48 -15.21
CA ALA A 380 -10.26 -14.46 -14.59
C ALA A 380 -11.07 -13.36 -13.88
N THR A 381 -11.99 -13.74 -12.98
CA THR A 381 -12.99 -12.79 -12.43
C THR A 381 -12.48 -11.84 -11.36
N GLY A 382 -11.17 -11.83 -11.11
CA GLY A 382 -10.54 -10.94 -10.13
C GLY A 382 -10.92 -11.30 -8.69
N PHE A 383 -10.51 -10.46 -7.74
CA PHE A 383 -10.79 -10.67 -6.32
C PHE A 383 -12.14 -10.08 -5.92
N LYS A 384 -12.77 -10.60 -4.85
CA LYS A 384 -13.69 -9.79 -4.06
C LYS A 384 -12.86 -8.65 -3.46
N GLN A 385 -13.16 -7.43 -3.86
CA GLN A 385 -12.22 -6.30 -3.73
C GLN A 385 -12.25 -5.62 -2.37
N ASN A 386 -13.22 -5.93 -1.51
CA ASN A 386 -13.45 -5.19 -0.28
C ASN A 386 -13.41 -6.08 0.96
N VAL A 387 -12.42 -5.86 1.84
CA VAL A 387 -12.28 -6.54 3.14
C VAL A 387 -13.51 -6.32 4.02
N ARG A 388 -14.26 -5.25 3.77
CA ARG A 388 -15.52 -4.94 4.43
C ARG A 388 -16.56 -6.07 4.32
N ASP A 389 -16.55 -6.87 3.26
CA ASP A 389 -17.46 -8.02 3.13
C ASP A 389 -17.14 -9.12 4.18
N THR A 390 -15.87 -9.26 4.54
CA THR A 390 -15.45 -10.14 5.65
C THR A 390 -15.93 -9.57 6.98
N VAL A 391 -15.89 -8.25 7.18
CA VAL A 391 -16.42 -7.59 8.39
C VAL A 391 -17.91 -7.88 8.55
N ARG A 392 -18.71 -7.73 7.48
CA ARG A 392 -20.13 -8.09 7.51
C ARG A 392 -20.35 -9.53 7.97
N THR A 393 -19.56 -10.45 7.41
CA THR A 393 -19.68 -11.89 7.69
C THR A 393 -19.32 -12.22 9.14
N LEU A 394 -18.29 -11.58 9.70
CA LEU A 394 -17.79 -11.88 11.04
C LEU A 394 -18.52 -11.12 12.16
N PHE A 395 -18.94 -9.89 11.90
CA PHE A 395 -19.39 -8.94 12.93
C PHE A 395 -20.81 -8.39 12.69
N GLY A 396 -21.46 -8.77 11.58
CA GLY A 396 -22.81 -8.33 11.25
C GLY A 396 -22.88 -6.93 10.61
N GLU A 397 -24.11 -6.52 10.31
CA GLU A 397 -24.37 -5.31 9.50
C GLU A 397 -24.04 -4.00 10.25
N ASP A 398 -24.21 -3.96 11.57
CA ASP A 398 -23.96 -2.76 12.37
C ASP A 398 -22.48 -2.35 12.33
N VAL A 399 -21.57 -3.32 12.51
CA VAL A 399 -20.13 -3.07 12.41
C VAL A 399 -19.73 -2.80 10.96
N TYR A 400 -20.33 -3.51 9.99
CA TYR A 400 -20.13 -3.25 8.57
C TYR A 400 -20.46 -1.79 8.19
N ASN A 401 -21.54 -1.23 8.71
CA ASN A 401 -21.94 0.16 8.45
C ASN A 401 -21.00 1.19 9.09
N GLY A 402 -20.24 0.80 10.12
CA GLY A 402 -19.25 1.63 10.80
C GLY A 402 -17.86 1.65 10.18
N VAL A 403 -17.58 0.89 9.11
CA VAL A 403 -16.24 0.81 8.51
C VAL A 403 -16.21 1.34 7.08
N ASP A 404 -15.07 1.93 6.69
CA ASP A 404 -14.83 2.42 5.34
C ASP A 404 -14.60 1.28 4.33
N ASP A 405 -14.85 1.53 3.06
CA ASP A 405 -14.40 0.64 2.00
C ASP A 405 -12.87 0.53 2.03
N SER A 406 -12.35 -0.68 1.86
CA SER A 406 -10.93 -0.91 1.66
C SER A 406 -10.59 -0.79 0.17
N TRP A 407 -9.50 -0.08 -0.16
CA TRP A 407 -9.02 0.19 -1.52
C TRP A 407 -9.85 1.21 -2.30
N GLY A 408 -9.30 1.66 -3.43
CA GLY A 408 -9.73 2.88 -4.10
C GLY A 408 -9.05 4.11 -3.48
N LEU A 409 -8.90 5.14 -4.29
CA LEU A 409 -8.31 6.41 -3.87
C LEU A 409 -9.40 7.39 -3.45
N ASP A 410 -9.14 8.14 -2.38
CA ASP A 410 -9.96 9.29 -2.00
C ASP A 410 -9.57 10.54 -2.82
N LYS A 411 -10.22 11.67 -2.52
CA LYS A 411 -9.98 12.96 -3.21
C LYS A 411 -8.56 13.51 -3.04
N GLU A 412 -7.78 12.98 -2.09
CA GLU A 412 -6.39 13.35 -1.83
C GLU A 412 -5.40 12.38 -2.49
N GLY A 413 -5.90 11.36 -3.21
CA GLY A 413 -5.06 10.30 -3.77
C GLY A 413 -4.56 9.31 -2.71
N GLU A 414 -5.16 9.27 -1.51
CA GLU A 414 -4.82 8.28 -0.48
C GLU A 414 -5.76 7.06 -0.54
N LEU A 415 -5.25 5.89 -0.13
CA LEU A 415 -6.07 4.69 -0.05
C LEU A 415 -7.22 4.88 0.95
N ARG A 416 -8.40 4.40 0.58
CA ARG A 416 -9.59 4.33 1.43
C ARG A 416 -9.49 3.12 2.36
N GLY A 417 -9.76 3.33 3.65
CA GLY A 417 -9.90 2.31 4.70
C GLY A 417 -8.63 1.52 5.04
N ALA A 418 -7.93 0.97 4.05
CA ALA A 418 -6.70 0.23 4.21
C ALA A 418 -5.61 1.10 4.85
N PHE A 419 -4.96 0.56 5.86
CA PHE A 419 -3.84 1.17 6.58
C PHE A 419 -4.15 2.50 7.29
N ARG A 420 -5.43 2.83 7.48
CA ARG A 420 -5.89 4.06 8.13
C ARG A 420 -6.87 3.73 9.26
N PRO A 421 -7.05 4.63 10.25
CA PRO A 421 -8.17 4.53 11.17
C PRO A 421 -9.49 4.52 10.40
N SER A 422 -10.29 3.48 10.59
CA SER A 422 -11.64 3.43 9.99
C SER A 422 -12.59 4.38 10.73
N LEU A 423 -13.83 4.51 10.26
CA LEU A 423 -14.87 5.21 11.02
C LEU A 423 -15.24 4.47 12.33
N HIS A 424 -14.92 3.18 12.42
CA HIS A 424 -15.05 2.40 13.64
C HIS A 424 -13.72 2.44 14.39
N SER A 425 -13.72 2.99 15.61
CA SER A 425 -12.49 3.29 16.36
C SER A 425 -11.61 2.07 16.64
N ASN A 426 -12.18 0.86 16.67
CA ASN A 426 -11.47 -0.35 17.09
C ASN A 426 -11.22 -1.36 15.94
N ILE A 427 -11.36 -0.94 14.68
CA ILE A 427 -11.14 -1.83 13.52
C ILE A 427 -10.19 -1.17 12.53
N TRP A 428 -9.15 -1.93 12.16
CA TRP A 428 -8.14 -1.55 11.18
C TRP A 428 -8.02 -2.62 10.09
N PHE A 429 -7.73 -2.19 8.86
CA PHE A 429 -7.53 -3.08 7.73
C PHE A 429 -6.07 -3.10 7.29
N LEU A 430 -5.47 -4.29 7.27
CA LEU A 430 -4.28 -4.59 6.48
C LEU A 430 -4.62 -5.54 5.34
N SER A 431 -4.25 -5.17 4.13
CA SER A 431 -4.44 -6.01 2.93
C SER A 431 -3.33 -5.78 1.91
N GLY A 432 -3.35 -6.52 0.80
CA GLY A 432 -2.40 -6.34 -0.29
C GLY A 432 -1.19 -7.26 -0.21
N THR A 433 -0.12 -6.87 -0.91
CA THR A 433 1.10 -7.67 -1.04
C THR A 433 1.93 -7.65 0.25
N SER A 434 2.95 -8.52 0.34
CA SER A 434 3.90 -8.50 1.46
C SER A 434 4.60 -7.13 1.58
N GLY A 435 4.94 -6.47 0.47
CA GLY A 435 5.50 -5.11 0.49
C GLY A 435 4.58 -4.09 1.17
N HIS A 436 3.28 -4.12 0.86
CA HIS A 436 2.29 -3.29 1.56
C HIS A 436 2.23 -3.65 3.05
N SER A 437 2.10 -4.95 3.35
CA SER A 437 2.00 -5.45 4.73
C SER A 437 3.20 -5.05 5.57
N ARG A 438 4.41 -5.18 5.00
CA ARG A 438 5.69 -4.84 5.62
C ARG A 438 5.85 -3.34 5.84
N TYR A 439 5.38 -2.49 4.93
CA TYR A 439 5.46 -1.05 5.12
C TYR A 439 4.40 -0.56 6.11
N PHE A 440 3.14 -0.90 5.88
CA PHE A 440 2.01 -0.29 6.58
C PHE A 440 1.72 -0.85 7.98
N SER A 441 2.15 -2.08 8.31
CA SER A 441 1.94 -2.63 9.66
C SER A 441 2.63 -1.83 10.77
N ARG A 442 3.67 -1.04 10.46
CA ARG A 442 4.34 -0.14 11.41
C ARG A 442 3.34 0.85 11.96
N PHE A 443 2.71 1.59 11.06
CA PHE A 443 1.78 2.65 11.41
C PHE A 443 0.55 2.10 12.11
N ILE A 444 0.06 0.93 11.69
CA ILE A 444 -1.10 0.32 12.33
C ILE A 444 -0.77 -0.17 13.74
N ALA A 445 0.39 -0.81 13.95
CA ALA A 445 0.81 -1.20 15.30
C ALA A 445 0.98 0.01 16.23
N LEU A 446 1.56 1.11 15.72
CA LEU A 446 1.68 2.37 16.47
C LEU A 446 0.32 3.01 16.77
N LEU A 447 -0.60 3.05 15.81
CA LEU A 447 -1.95 3.57 16.02
C LEU A 447 -2.73 2.75 17.06
N VAL A 448 -2.67 1.42 16.97
CA VAL A 448 -3.27 0.52 17.97
C VAL A 448 -2.66 0.77 19.35
N LYS A 449 -1.33 0.91 19.45
CA LYS A 449 -0.66 1.20 20.72
C LYS A 449 -1.10 2.54 21.31
N ALA A 450 -1.16 3.60 20.49
CA ALA A 450 -1.64 4.90 20.93
C ALA A 450 -3.07 4.83 21.49
N ASP A 451 -3.97 4.11 20.80
CA ASP A 451 -5.35 3.94 21.24
C ASP A 451 -5.45 3.16 22.56
N LEU A 452 -4.67 2.09 22.73
CA LEU A 452 -4.59 1.32 23.98
C LEU A 452 -4.06 2.14 25.16
N ASP A 453 -3.11 3.04 24.91
CA ASP A 453 -2.57 3.94 25.94
C ASP A 453 -3.48 5.15 26.24
N GLY A 454 -4.65 5.25 25.58
CA GLY A 454 -5.56 6.38 25.70
C GLY A 454 -5.02 7.68 25.10
N GLN A 455 -3.99 7.58 24.26
CA GLN A 455 -3.36 8.69 23.54
C GLN A 455 -3.81 8.75 22.07
N GLY A 456 -4.67 7.80 21.67
CA GLY A 456 -5.46 7.83 20.46
C GLY A 456 -6.31 9.08 20.37
N GLY A 457 -6.22 9.78 19.25
CA GLY A 457 -7.05 10.95 18.94
C GLY A 457 -7.75 10.76 17.60
N PRO A 458 -8.83 11.52 17.33
CA PRO A 458 -9.44 11.49 16.00
C PRO A 458 -8.39 11.89 14.96
N ALA A 459 -8.22 11.06 13.95
CA ALA A 459 -7.40 11.41 12.80
C ALA A 459 -7.82 12.78 12.27
N TYR A 460 -6.86 13.65 11.96
CA TYR A 460 -7.16 14.91 11.30
C TYR A 460 -7.72 14.58 9.91
N ARG A 461 -9.01 14.84 9.69
CA ARG A 461 -9.75 14.56 8.43
C ARG A 461 -10.13 15.84 7.66
N GLU A 462 -9.91 17.02 8.23
CA GLU A 462 -10.28 18.31 7.62
C GLU A 462 -9.26 18.76 6.58
N ASN A 463 -9.69 19.54 5.59
CA ASN A 463 -8.81 20.23 4.63
C ASN A 463 -9.00 21.74 4.81
N PRO A 464 -7.97 22.49 5.23
CA PRO A 464 -8.11 23.88 5.65
C PRO A 464 -8.58 24.81 4.51
N VAL A 465 -8.35 24.46 3.23
CA VAL A 465 -8.79 25.29 2.09
C VAL A 465 -10.28 25.09 1.76
N ALA A 466 -10.96 24.08 2.31
CA ALA A 466 -12.41 23.93 2.16
C ALA A 466 -13.21 25.00 2.95
N LEU A 467 -12.57 25.73 3.87
CA LEU A 467 -13.25 26.73 4.72
C LEU A 467 -13.68 28.01 3.96
N ASN A 468 -13.15 28.30 2.78
CA ASN A 468 -13.58 29.45 1.97
C ASN A 468 -14.77 29.16 1.03
N CYS A 469 -15.33 27.95 1.06
CA CYS A 469 -16.57 27.60 0.35
C CYS A 469 -17.79 27.49 1.27
N ARG A 470 -17.77 28.07 2.48
CA ARG A 470 -19.01 28.25 3.29
C ARG A 470 -19.83 29.44 2.78
N GLY A 471 -20.32 29.31 1.54
CA GLY A 471 -21.53 29.96 1.08
C GLY A 471 -22.68 28.97 1.15
N LYS A 472 -23.49 29.05 2.22
CA LYS A 472 -24.83 28.47 2.38
C LYS A 472 -25.01 26.99 1.95
N TYR A 473 -24.72 26.05 2.85
CA TYR A 473 -25.62 24.90 3.03
C TYR A 473 -25.79 24.65 4.53
N SER A 474 -26.95 25.08 5.02
CA SER A 474 -27.48 24.75 6.33
C SER A 474 -27.71 23.25 6.45
N LEU A 475 -27.41 22.72 7.63
CA LEU A 475 -27.90 21.44 8.14
C LEU A 475 -29.40 21.31 7.85
N CYS A 476 -29.80 20.22 7.19
CA CYS A 476 -31.14 19.66 7.34
C CYS A 476 -30.99 18.26 7.94
N SER A 477 -31.07 18.21 9.27
CA SER A 477 -31.71 17.12 9.98
C SER A 477 -33.22 17.19 9.74
N GLU A 478 -33.84 16.06 9.40
CA GLU A 478 -35.27 15.68 9.50
C GLU A 478 -35.52 14.63 8.41
N GLY A 479 -36.18 13.50 8.59
CA GLY A 479 -36.97 12.96 9.69
C GLY A 479 -37.66 11.69 9.17
N SER A 480 -37.95 10.76 10.07
CA SER A 480 -38.78 9.58 9.90
C SER A 480 -40.13 9.83 9.20
N GLY A 481 -40.61 8.87 8.39
CA GLY A 481 -42.05 8.79 8.11
C GLY A 481 -42.46 7.97 6.88
N VAL A 482 -42.94 6.74 7.17
CA VAL A 482 -43.80 5.83 6.38
C VAL A 482 -43.16 5.06 5.22
#